data_AF-R7L8U8-F1
#
_entry.id   AF-R7L8U8-F1
#
_cell.length_a   1.000
_cell.length_b   1.000
_cell.length_c   1.000
_cell.angle_alpha   90.00
_cell.angle_beta   90.00
_cell.angle_gamma   90.00
#
_symmetry.space_group_name_H-M   'P 1'
#
loop_
_entity.id
_entity.type
_entity.pdbx_description
1 polymer ?
#
loop_
_entity_poly.entity_id
_entity_poly.type
_entity_poly.pdbx_seq_one_letter_code
_entity_poly.pdbx_strand_id
1 'polypeptide(L)'
;MYFEMAKCSYCHSGDYYTDMKRHDVGSGLEEYKGFEFDTPTLREVWRTAPYLYDGRARTVFEMLRKFNKDDKHGHTSDLTDQELKELEEFVLSL
;
A
#
# COMPACT_ATOMS: atom_id res chain seq x y z
N MET A 1 -2.51 -1.44 -16.00
CA MET A 1 -1.95 -2.22 -14.88
C MET A 1 -2.64 -1.74 -13.61
N TYR A 2 -3.08 -2.64 -12.73
CA TYR A 2 -3.86 -2.28 -11.54
C TYR A 2 -3.17 -1.25 -10.64
N PHE A 3 -1.84 -1.22 -10.62
CA PHE A 3 -1.05 -0.23 -9.88
C PHE A 3 -1.38 1.22 -10.25
N GLU A 4 -1.50 1.52 -11.54
CA GLU A 4 -1.87 2.86 -12.03
C GLU A 4 -3.36 3.14 -11.81
N MET A 5 -4.22 2.15 -12.07
CA MET A 5 -5.68 2.29 -11.94
C MET A 5 -6.10 2.55 -10.48
N ALA A 6 -5.48 1.85 -9.53
CA ALA A 6 -5.65 2.05 -8.10
C ALA A 6 -4.95 3.31 -7.57
N LYS A 7 -4.26 4.07 -8.44
CA LYS A 7 -3.50 5.30 -8.12
C LYS A 7 -2.34 5.09 -7.16
N CYS A 8 -1.76 3.88 -7.09
CA CYS A 8 -0.60 3.60 -6.25
C CYS A 8 0.61 4.46 -6.65
N SER A 9 0.77 4.70 -7.95
CA SER A 9 1.82 5.53 -8.54
C SER A 9 1.77 7.01 -8.13
N TYR A 10 0.68 7.47 -7.50
CA TYR A 10 0.59 8.84 -7.01
C TYR A 10 1.64 9.12 -5.90
N CYS A 11 1.80 8.19 -4.95
CA CYS A 11 2.83 8.28 -3.90
C CYS A 11 4.03 7.37 -4.22
N HIS A 12 3.79 6.17 -4.76
CA HIS A 12 4.84 5.20 -5.08
C HIS A 12 5.36 5.41 -6.52
N SER A 13 6.07 6.53 -6.73
CA SER A 13 6.59 6.95 -8.03
C SER A 13 8.13 6.94 -8.11
N GLY A 14 8.67 7.15 -9.31
CA GLY A 14 10.10 7.24 -9.57
C GLY A 14 10.85 5.90 -9.46
N ASP A 15 12.17 5.96 -9.59
CA ASP A 15 13.02 4.76 -9.68
C ASP A 15 12.96 3.85 -8.44
N TYR A 16 12.63 4.45 -7.29
CA TYR A 16 12.53 3.79 -6.00
C TYR A 16 11.09 3.56 -5.53
N TYR A 17 10.08 3.87 -6.34
CA TYR A 17 8.66 3.70 -5.96
C TYR A 17 8.31 4.37 -4.63
N THR A 18 8.76 5.61 -4.45
CA THR A 18 8.46 6.48 -3.31
C THR A 18 8.66 7.93 -3.75
N ASP A 19 7.75 8.81 -3.35
CA ASP A 19 7.87 10.25 -3.53
C ASP A 19 8.65 10.93 -2.40
N MET A 20 9.14 10.15 -1.41
CA MET A 20 9.86 10.62 -0.22
C MET A 20 9.07 11.63 0.62
N LYS A 21 7.73 11.57 0.59
CA LYS A 21 6.84 12.42 1.39
C LYS A 21 6.06 11.60 2.40
N ARG A 22 5.30 12.33 3.23
CA ARG A 22 4.37 11.77 4.20
C ARG A 22 2.95 11.92 3.71
N HIS A 23 2.13 10.89 3.91
CA HIS A 23 0.71 10.89 3.56
C HIS A 23 -0.13 10.21 4.63
N ASP A 24 -1.32 10.76 4.91
CA ASP A 24 -2.36 10.05 5.69
C ASP A 24 -3.18 9.17 4.75
N VAL A 25 -2.86 7.87 4.76
CA VAL A 25 -3.60 6.84 4.01
C VAL A 25 -4.64 6.11 4.87
N GLY A 26 -5.04 6.70 6.01
CA GLY A 26 -6.04 6.12 6.91
C GLY A 26 -5.57 4.88 7.67
N SER A 27 -4.26 4.59 7.66
CA SER A 27 -3.68 3.43 8.34
C SER A 27 -3.40 3.68 9.82
N GLY A 28 -3.43 4.91 10.31
CA GLY A 28 -3.23 5.18 11.74
C GLY A 28 -4.32 4.54 12.62
N LEU A 29 -3.92 3.78 13.64
CA LEU A 29 -4.82 3.38 14.74
C LEU A 29 -5.23 4.61 15.57
N GLU A 30 -6.07 4.43 16.59
CA GLU A 30 -6.68 5.53 17.35
C GLU A 30 -5.68 6.62 17.78
N GLU A 31 -4.52 6.22 18.33
CA GLU A 31 -3.46 7.15 18.76
C GLU A 31 -2.73 7.87 17.61
N TYR A 32 -2.82 7.34 16.38
CA TYR A 32 -2.23 7.88 15.15
C TYR A 32 -3.29 8.31 14.13
N LYS A 33 -4.53 8.58 14.56
CA LYS A 33 -5.60 8.98 13.65
C LYS A 33 -5.24 10.30 12.95
N GLY A 34 -5.21 10.29 11.61
CA GLY A 34 -4.81 11.44 10.80
C GLY A 34 -3.29 11.67 10.74
N PHE A 35 -2.49 10.72 11.26
CA PHE A 35 -1.04 10.80 11.16
C PHE A 35 -0.56 10.46 9.76
N GLU A 36 0.34 11.27 9.22
CA GLU A 36 0.95 11.04 7.93
C GLU A 36 2.20 10.17 8.09
N PHE A 37 2.30 9.06 7.36
CA PHE A 37 3.47 8.18 7.39
C PHE A 37 4.33 8.39 6.15
N ASP A 38 5.65 8.23 6.29
CA ASP A 38 6.56 8.26 5.15
C ASP A 38 6.14 7.18 4.13
N THR A 39 6.07 7.53 2.86
CA THR A 39 5.86 6.56 1.79
C THR A 39 7.12 5.71 1.64
N PRO A 40 7.09 4.41 2.02
CA PRO A 40 8.28 3.58 1.92
C PRO A 40 8.59 3.30 0.44
N THR A 41 9.85 3.01 0.15
CA THR A 41 10.20 2.40 -1.14
C THR A 41 9.52 1.05 -1.27
N LEU A 42 9.02 0.74 -2.48
CA LEU A 42 8.55 -0.62 -2.80
C LEU A 42 9.67 -1.53 -3.31
N ARG A 43 10.89 -1.01 -3.50
CA ARG A 43 12.04 -1.82 -3.91
C ARG A 43 12.34 -2.86 -2.85
N GLU A 44 12.33 -4.11 -3.29
CA GLU A 44 12.62 -5.28 -2.46
C GLU A 44 11.67 -5.40 -1.25
N VAL A 45 10.44 -4.88 -1.38
CA VAL A 45 9.43 -4.93 -0.30
C VAL A 45 9.00 -6.36 0.03
N TRP A 46 9.22 -7.31 -0.88
CA TRP A 46 8.89 -8.73 -0.71
C TRP A 46 9.56 -9.40 0.50
N ARG A 47 10.69 -8.86 0.99
CA ARG A 47 11.43 -9.40 2.14
C ARG A 47 11.14 -8.67 3.46
N THR A 48 10.20 -7.74 3.49
CA THR A 48 9.96 -6.87 4.66
C THR A 48 8.66 -7.16 5.38
N ALA A 49 7.97 -8.26 5.08
CA ALA A 49 6.78 -8.65 5.81
C ALA A 49 7.10 -8.78 7.32
N PRO A 50 6.15 -8.40 8.21
CA PRO A 50 4.81 -7.91 7.91
C PRO A 50 4.76 -6.42 7.51
N TYR A 51 3.67 -6.01 6.87
CA TYR A 51 3.44 -4.68 6.28
C TYR A 51 2.63 -3.75 7.19
N LEU A 52 2.63 -2.46 6.83
CA LEU A 52 2.18 -1.30 7.62
C LEU A 52 3.14 -0.95 8.77
N TYR A 53 3.00 0.28 9.28
CA TYR A 53 3.91 0.84 10.30
C TYR A 53 3.96 0.02 11.61
N ASP A 54 2.90 -0.73 11.89
CA ASP A 54 2.74 -1.57 13.07
C ASP A 54 2.82 -3.08 12.76
N GLY A 55 3.09 -3.46 11.51
CA GLY A 55 3.26 -4.85 11.10
C GLY A 55 2.00 -5.71 11.21
N ARG A 56 0.78 -5.13 11.21
CA ARG A 56 -0.45 -5.91 11.36
C ARG A 56 -0.89 -6.68 10.13
N ALA A 57 -0.34 -6.36 8.95
CA ALA A 57 -0.68 -7.03 7.69
C ALA A 57 0.38 -8.06 7.32
N ARG A 58 0.01 -9.34 7.20
CA ARG A 58 0.96 -10.42 6.91
C ARG A 58 1.37 -10.51 5.45
N THR A 59 0.50 -10.01 4.56
CA THR A 59 0.66 -10.02 3.10
C THR A 59 0.27 -8.65 2.54
N VAL A 60 0.70 -8.33 1.31
CA VAL A 60 0.25 -7.11 0.63
C VAL A 60 -1.23 -7.25 0.30
N PHE A 61 -1.70 -8.45 -0.06
CA PHE A 61 -3.12 -8.72 -0.23
C PHE A 61 -3.94 -8.42 1.02
N GLU A 62 -3.49 -8.84 2.21
CA GLU A 62 -4.18 -8.52 3.47
C GLU A 62 -4.19 -7.00 3.71
N MET A 63 -3.08 -6.32 3.43
CA MET A 63 -2.99 -4.85 3.52
C MET A 63 -4.05 -4.18 2.65
N LEU A 64 -4.11 -4.54 1.36
CA LEU A 64 -5.05 -3.99 0.39
C LEU A 64 -6.50 -4.33 0.74
N ARG A 65 -6.78 -5.58 1.13
CA ARG A 65 -8.16 -6.07 1.28
C ARG A 65 -8.80 -5.69 2.61
N LYS A 66 -8.01 -5.70 3.70
CA LYS A 66 -8.51 -5.59 5.08
C LYS A 66 -8.10 -4.30 5.77
N PHE A 67 -6.97 -3.72 5.38
CA PHE A 67 -6.40 -2.55 6.06
C PHE A 67 -6.35 -1.28 5.20
N ASN A 68 -6.97 -1.30 4.01
CA ASN A 68 -7.23 -0.12 3.19
C ASN A 68 -8.67 0.38 3.43
N LYS A 69 -8.87 1.11 4.53
CA LYS A 69 -10.20 1.63 4.87
C LYS A 69 -10.54 2.84 3.99
N ASP A 70 -11.77 2.88 3.47
CA ASP A 70 -12.31 3.97 2.66
C ASP A 70 -11.46 4.31 1.42
N ASP A 71 -10.72 3.33 0.88
CA ASP A 71 -9.80 3.47 -0.27
C ASP A 71 -8.77 4.62 -0.13
N LYS A 72 -8.37 4.91 1.11
CA LYS A 72 -7.36 5.94 1.40
C LYS A 72 -5.94 5.52 1.05
N HIS A 73 -5.66 4.23 0.91
CA HIS A 73 -4.39 3.65 0.50
C HIS A 73 -4.47 3.06 -0.93
N GLY A 74 -5.10 3.81 -1.84
CA GLY A 74 -5.39 3.41 -3.22
C GLY A 74 -6.83 2.96 -3.42
N HIS A 75 -7.32 3.05 -4.66
CA HIS A 75 -8.69 2.66 -5.04
C HIS A 75 -8.75 1.16 -5.32
N THR A 76 -9.08 0.37 -4.31
CA THR A 76 -9.01 -1.09 -4.35
C THR A 76 -10.34 -1.79 -4.09
N SER A 77 -11.35 -1.08 -3.58
CA SER A 77 -12.65 -1.67 -3.25
C SER A 77 -13.41 -2.21 -4.46
N ASP A 78 -13.15 -1.68 -5.65
CA ASP A 78 -13.71 -2.14 -6.93
C ASP A 78 -12.95 -3.33 -7.54
N LEU A 79 -11.80 -3.73 -6.98
CA LEU A 79 -10.99 -4.82 -7.49
C LEU A 79 -11.45 -6.16 -6.90
N THR A 80 -11.50 -7.17 -7.76
CA THR A 80 -11.71 -8.56 -7.34
C THR A 80 -10.48 -9.11 -6.61
N ASP A 81 -10.66 -10.20 -5.86
CA ASP A 81 -9.55 -10.87 -5.18
C ASP A 81 -8.44 -11.32 -6.14
N GLN A 82 -8.77 -11.64 -7.39
CA GLN A 82 -7.78 -12.00 -8.40
C GLN A 82 -6.94 -10.77 -8.81
N GLU A 83 -7.59 -9.63 -9.04
CA GLU A 83 -6.93 -8.38 -9.43
C GLU A 83 -6.08 -7.82 -8.28
N LEU A 84 -6.52 -7.99 -7.03
CA LEU A 84 -5.73 -7.65 -5.85
C LEU A 84 -4.46 -8.53 -5.73
N LYS A 85 -4.54 -9.81 -6.08
CA LYS A 85 -3.36 -10.69 -6.12
C LYS A 85 -2.40 -10.30 -7.23
N GLU A 86 -2.90 -9.93 -8.40
CA GLU A 86 -2.05 -9.42 -9.48
C GLU A 86 -1.36 -8.10 -9.09
N LEU A 87 -2.06 -7.23 -8.36
CA LEU A 87 -1.47 -6.03 -7.77
C LEU A 87 -0.40 -6.36 -6.72
N GLU A 88 -0.66 -7.33 -5.84
CA GLU A 88 0.34 -7.84 -4.88
C GLU A 88 1.57 -8.40 -5.60
N GLU A 89 1.39 -9.27 -6.59
CA GLU A 89 2.50 -9.85 -7.35
C GLU A 89 3.36 -8.79 -8.02
N PHE A 90 2.72 -7.76 -8.61
CA PHE A 90 3.45 -6.62 -9.14
C PHE A 90 4.29 -5.93 -8.06
N VAL A 91 3.68 -5.58 -6.92
CA VAL A 91 4.38 -4.90 -5.81
C VAL A 91 5.55 -5.73 -5.29
N LEU A 92 5.37 -7.04 -5.15
CA LEU A 92 6.41 -7.97 -4.68
C LEU A 92 7.52 -8.22 -5.71
N SER A 93 7.30 -7.87 -6.98
CA SER A 93 8.30 -8.01 -8.06
C SER A 93 9.26 -6.82 -8.17
N LEU A 94 9.02 -5.73 -7.43
CA LEU A 94 9.80 -4.48 -7.49
C LEU A 94 11.12 -4.55 -6.72
#